data_AF-A5HG80-F1
#
_entry.id   AF-A5HG80-F1
#
_cell.length_a   1.000
_cell.length_b   1.000
_cell.length_c   1.000
_cell.angle_alpha   90.00
_cell.angle_beta   90.00
_cell.angle_gamma   90.00
#
_symmetry.space_group_name_H-M   'P 1'
#
loop_
_entity.id
_entity.type
_entity.pdbx_description
1 polymer ?
#
loop_
_entity_poly.entity_id
_entity_poly.type
_entity_poly.pdbx_seq_one_letter_code
_entity_poly.pdbx_strand_id
1 'polypeptide(L)'
;EVDCQSKGLQAIPPGIPVDTAMLRLDFNNFKSLDATAFKGLGSVTYLGLESAGIESLSVGLFDHFPNLESLWLKSNMLQSLPTKAIQGAYQAIRPHTDTCVLYTIHQ
;
A
#
# COMPACT_ATOMS: atom_id res chain seq x y z
N GLU A 1 3.99 12.55 -1.20
CA GLU A 1 3.99 11.23 -1.86
C GLU A 1 5.14 10.42 -1.28
N VAL A 2 4.99 9.11 -1.17
CA VAL A 2 6.02 8.17 -0.73
C VAL A 2 6.11 7.08 -1.78
N ASP A 3 7.21 7.06 -2.53
CA ASP A 3 7.47 6.04 -3.55
C ASP A 3 8.43 4.97 -3.02
N CYS A 4 7.93 3.74 -2.91
CA CYS A 4 8.63 2.56 -2.44
C CYS A 4 8.56 1.38 -3.43
N GLN A 5 8.42 1.68 -4.71
CA GLN A 5 8.35 0.67 -5.75
C GLN A 5 9.66 -0.12 -5.92
N SER A 6 9.55 -1.40 -6.28
CA SER A 6 10.69 -2.23 -6.70
C SER A 6 11.83 -2.33 -5.67
N LYS A 7 11.51 -2.28 -4.38
CA LYS A 7 12.51 -2.39 -3.29
C LYS A 7 12.62 -3.80 -2.71
N GLY A 8 11.84 -4.76 -3.21
CA GLY A 8 11.82 -6.13 -2.70
C GLY A 8 11.25 -6.24 -1.29
N LEU A 9 10.38 -5.30 -0.89
CA LEU A 9 9.79 -5.26 0.44
C LEU A 9 8.89 -6.48 0.67
N GLN A 10 8.99 -7.05 1.87
CA GLN A 10 8.12 -8.15 2.32
C GLN A 10 7.15 -7.70 3.41
N ALA A 11 7.34 -6.49 3.95
CA ALA A 11 6.47 -5.84 4.92
C ALA A 11 6.49 -4.33 4.70
N ILE A 12 5.46 -3.64 5.20
CA ILE A 12 5.40 -2.17 5.15
C ILE A 12 6.52 -1.60 6.03
N PRO A 13 7.41 -0.73 5.50
CA PRO A 13 8.49 -0.17 6.29
C PRO A 13 7.94 0.77 7.37
N PRO A 14 8.53 0.77 8.58
CA PRO A 14 8.17 1.75 9.59
C PRO A 14 8.57 3.17 9.14
N GLY A 15 7.98 4.19 9.76
CA GLY A 15 8.40 5.58 9.55
C GLY A 15 7.83 6.26 8.29
N ILE A 16 6.85 5.64 7.62
CA ILE A 16 6.07 6.34 6.59
C ILE A 16 5.38 7.55 7.26
N PRO A 17 5.56 8.78 6.73
CA PRO A 17 4.91 9.97 7.28
C PRO A 17 3.39 9.82 7.35
N VAL A 18 2.79 10.20 8.48
CA VAL A 18 1.35 10.03 8.73
C VAL A 18 0.46 10.87 7.81
N ASP A 19 1.02 11.95 7.26
CA ASP A 19 0.39 12.87 6.30
C ASP A 19 0.59 12.43 4.83
N THR A 20 1.09 11.22 4.60
CA THR A 20 1.27 10.66 3.25
C THR A 20 -0.08 10.53 2.55
N ALA A 21 -0.28 11.31 1.49
CA ALA A 21 -1.48 11.21 0.64
C ALA A 21 -1.39 10.09 -0.40
N MET A 22 -0.19 9.81 -0.92
CA MET A 22 0.03 8.84 -2.00
C MET A 22 1.16 7.92 -1.62
N LEU A 23 0.86 6.63 -1.50
CA LEU A 23 1.78 5.57 -1.12
C LEU A 23 1.89 4.55 -2.24
N ARG A 24 3.07 4.44 -2.85
CA ARG A 24 3.35 3.49 -3.93
C ARG A 24 4.22 2.36 -3.42
N LEU A 25 3.69 1.15 -3.44
CA LEU A 25 4.36 -0.07 -2.97
C LEU A 25 4.36 -1.15 -4.06
N ASP A 26 4.11 -0.75 -5.31
CA ASP A 26 4.05 -1.64 -6.46
C ASP A 26 5.38 -2.39 -6.66
N PHE A 27 5.30 -3.56 -7.28
CA PHE A 27 6.48 -4.39 -7.63
C PHE A 27 7.34 -4.80 -6.40
N ASN A 28 6.70 -5.04 -5.26
CA ASN A 28 7.32 -5.63 -4.06
C ASN A 28 6.91 -7.11 -3.89
N ASN A 29 7.09 -7.69 -2.70
CA ASN A 29 6.88 -9.13 -2.46
C ASN A 29 6.20 -9.38 -1.09
N PHE A 30 5.01 -8.82 -0.88
CA PHE A 30 4.36 -8.85 0.44
C PHE A 30 3.75 -10.20 0.80
N LYS A 31 3.29 -11.00 -0.18
CA LYS A 31 2.51 -12.26 -0.01
C LYS A 31 1.20 -12.13 0.75
N SER A 32 1.20 -11.50 1.92
CA SER A 32 0.02 -11.22 2.74
C SER A 32 0.18 -9.89 3.45
N LEU A 33 -0.92 -9.15 3.58
CA LEU A 33 -0.97 -7.92 4.40
C LEU A 33 -2.06 -8.07 5.47
N ASP A 34 -1.65 -7.88 6.73
CA ASP A 34 -2.57 -7.92 7.88
C ASP A 34 -3.14 -6.56 8.20
N ALA A 35 -4.22 -6.54 8.99
CA ALA A 35 -4.95 -5.32 9.31
C ALA A 35 -4.07 -4.22 9.93
N THR A 36 -2.96 -4.55 10.58
CA THR A 36 -2.09 -3.57 11.25
C THR A 36 -1.03 -2.95 10.32
N ALA A 37 -0.84 -3.50 9.12
CA ALA A 37 0.21 -3.11 8.18
C ALA A 37 0.25 -1.61 7.83
N PHE A 38 -0.92 -0.95 7.87
CA PHE A 38 -1.07 0.47 7.50
C PHE A 38 -1.56 1.35 8.65
N LYS A 39 -1.40 0.89 9.90
CA LYS A 39 -1.83 1.63 11.07
C LYS A 39 -1.22 3.04 11.09
N GLY A 40 -2.09 4.05 11.21
CA GLY A 40 -1.68 5.46 11.29
C GLY A 40 -1.58 6.18 9.95
N LEU A 41 -1.78 5.50 8.82
CA LEU A 41 -1.71 6.08 7.48
C LEU A 41 -3.08 6.56 6.96
N GLY A 42 -3.85 7.22 7.82
CA GLY A 42 -5.22 7.65 7.53
C GLY A 42 -5.37 8.74 6.47
N SER A 43 -4.29 9.45 6.15
CA SER A 43 -4.26 10.48 5.12
C SER A 43 -4.12 9.93 3.70
N VAL A 44 -3.86 8.64 3.52
CA VAL A 44 -3.65 8.02 2.21
C VAL A 44 -4.95 8.04 1.40
N THR A 45 -4.88 8.65 0.21
CA THR A 45 -5.94 8.66 -0.81
C THR A 45 -5.60 7.78 -2.00
N TYR A 46 -4.30 7.49 -2.22
CA TYR A 46 -3.82 6.57 -3.25
C TYR A 46 -2.92 5.49 -2.65
N LEU A 47 -3.25 4.22 -2.91
CA LEU A 47 -2.44 3.06 -2.54
C LEU A 47 -2.12 2.19 -3.77
N GLY A 48 -0.83 2.14 -4.11
CA GLY A 48 -0.26 1.26 -5.14
C GLY A 48 0.25 -0.05 -4.56
N LEU A 49 -0.30 -1.19 -4.98
CA LEU A 49 0.10 -2.54 -4.61
C LEU A 49 0.11 -3.48 -5.84
N GLU A 50 0.25 -2.93 -7.05
CA GLU A 50 0.27 -3.73 -8.28
C GLU A 50 1.51 -4.64 -8.32
N SER A 51 1.32 -5.87 -8.80
CA SER A 51 2.41 -6.85 -8.98
C SER A 51 3.25 -7.10 -7.71
N ALA A 52 2.63 -7.08 -6.54
CA ALA A 52 3.31 -7.21 -5.25
C ALA A 52 3.29 -8.63 -4.67
N GLY A 53 2.86 -9.62 -5.46
CA GLY A 53 2.81 -11.04 -5.08
C GLY A 53 1.78 -11.36 -4.00
N ILE A 54 0.75 -10.52 -3.81
CA ILE A 54 -0.21 -10.65 -2.72
C ILE A 54 -1.18 -11.82 -3.01
N GLU A 55 -1.23 -12.79 -2.10
CA GLU A 55 -2.13 -13.94 -2.12
C GLU A 55 -3.36 -13.71 -1.23
N SER A 56 -3.20 -12.98 -0.12
CA SER A 56 -4.28 -12.70 0.83
C SER A 56 -4.21 -11.30 1.45
N LEU A 57 -5.39 -10.74 1.72
CA LEU A 57 -5.56 -9.48 2.43
C LEU A 57 -6.50 -9.72 3.62
N SER A 58 -6.09 -9.28 4.80
CA SER A 58 -6.94 -9.44 5.99
C SER A 58 -8.21 -8.60 5.92
N VAL A 59 -9.27 -9.11 6.55
CA VAL A 59 -10.48 -8.32 6.81
C VAL A 59 -10.09 -7.11 7.66
N GLY A 60 -10.59 -5.93 7.29
CA GLY A 60 -10.30 -4.68 8.00
C GLY A 60 -8.98 -4.00 7.61
N LEU A 61 -8.18 -4.57 6.69
CA LEU A 61 -6.97 -3.92 6.17
C LEU A 61 -7.22 -2.48 5.69
N PHE A 62 -8.34 -2.29 4.98
CA PHE A 62 -8.71 -0.99 4.42
C PHE A 62 -9.43 -0.06 5.40
N ASP A 63 -9.73 -0.51 6.62
CA ASP A 63 -10.35 0.34 7.64
C ASP A 63 -9.38 1.46 8.10
N HIS A 64 -8.08 1.32 7.81
CA HIS A 64 -7.07 2.37 8.03
C HIS A 64 -7.07 3.49 7.01
N PHE A 65 -7.84 3.38 5.92
CA PHE A 65 -7.84 4.36 4.83
C PHE A 65 -9.23 4.99 4.64
N PRO A 66 -9.72 5.81 5.58
CA PRO A 66 -11.04 6.43 5.48
C PRO A 66 -11.18 7.37 4.27
N ASN A 67 -10.06 7.82 3.70
CA ASN A 67 -9.99 8.75 2.57
C ASN A 67 -9.50 8.06 1.28
N LEU A 68 -9.47 6.72 1.21
CA LEU A 68 -8.94 6.03 0.03
C LEU A 68 -9.82 6.27 -1.19
N GLU A 69 -9.25 6.85 -2.24
CA GLU A 69 -9.92 7.13 -3.51
C GLU A 69 -9.44 6.18 -4.61
N SER A 70 -8.18 5.75 -4.54
CA SER A 70 -7.53 4.92 -5.57
C SER A 70 -6.78 3.76 -4.94
N LEU A 71 -7.17 2.54 -5.33
CA LEU A 71 -6.52 1.30 -4.93
C LEU A 71 -6.11 0.47 -6.14
N TRP A 72 -4.81 0.15 -6.23
CA TRP A 72 -4.25 -0.64 -7.33
C TRP A 72 -3.78 -1.99 -6.81
N LEU A 73 -4.47 -3.06 -7.22
CA LEU A 73 -4.20 -4.44 -6.81
C LEU A 73 -3.97 -5.40 -7.98
N LYS A 74 -3.82 -4.85 -9.19
CA LYS A 74 -3.67 -5.64 -10.41
C LYS A 74 -2.43 -6.55 -10.33
N SER A 75 -2.45 -7.65 -11.08
CA SER A 75 -1.30 -8.58 -11.19
C SER A 75 -0.84 -9.17 -9.86
N ASN A 76 -1.74 -9.28 -8.89
CA ASN A 76 -1.56 -10.07 -7.67
C ASN A 76 -2.20 -11.46 -7.81
N MET A 77 -2.05 -12.29 -6.78
CA MET A 77 -2.55 -13.68 -6.72
C MET A 77 -3.82 -13.79 -5.86
N LEU A 78 -4.56 -12.68 -5.72
CA LEU A 78 -5.76 -12.62 -4.90
C LEU A 78 -6.89 -13.45 -5.51
N GLN A 79 -7.41 -14.41 -4.74
CA GLN A 79 -8.58 -15.21 -5.14
C GLN A 79 -9.90 -14.46 -4.90
N SER A 80 -9.92 -13.56 -3.93
CA SER A 80 -11.07 -12.71 -3.62
C SER A 80 -10.61 -11.41 -2.99
N LEU A 81 -11.44 -10.38 -3.11
CA LEU A 81 -11.26 -9.13 -2.38
C LEU A 81 -12.20 -9.13 -1.17
N PRO A 82 -11.75 -8.67 0.01
CA PRO A 82 -12.66 -8.42 1.11
C PRO A 82 -13.72 -7.38 0.65
N THR A 83 -14.98 -7.58 1.04
CA THR A 83 -16.16 -6.88 0.48
C THR A 83 -16.07 -5.35 0.50
N LYS A 84 -15.28 -4.77 1.41
CA LYS A 84 -15.01 -3.31 1.49
C LYS A 84 -14.01 -2.77 0.46
N ALA A 85 -13.26 -3.62 -0.25
CA ALA A 85 -12.22 -3.18 -1.19
C ALA A 85 -12.77 -2.73 -2.56
N ILE A 86 -14.04 -2.99 -2.86
CA ILE A 86 -14.61 -2.90 -4.22
C ILE A 86 -15.16 -1.48 -4.53
N GLN A 87 -14.72 -0.43 -3.84
CA GLN A 87 -15.37 0.90 -3.94
C GLN A 87 -14.51 2.05 -4.50
N GLY A 88 -13.28 1.84 -4.96
CA GLY A 88 -12.41 2.96 -5.36
C GLY A 88 -11.30 2.67 -6.36
N ALA A 89 -11.62 2.25 -7.59
CA ALA A 89 -10.61 2.05 -8.64
C ALA A 89 -10.99 2.72 -9.97
N TYR A 90 -10.81 4.05 -10.06
CA TYR A 90 -10.68 4.75 -11.35
C TYR A 90 -9.59 5.84 -11.29
N GLN A 91 -8.49 5.53 -11.98
CA GLN A 91 -7.32 6.28 -12.47
C GLN A 91 -6.99 7.72 -11.98
N ALA A 92 -5.70 7.93 -11.65
CA ALA A 92 -4.90 9.08 -12.11
C ALA A 92 -3.40 8.79 -11.98
N ILE A 93 -2.60 9.19 -12.99
CA ILE A 93 -1.13 9.14 -12.99
C ILE A 93 -0.60 10.53 -12.63
N ARG A 94 0.26 10.65 -11.60
CA ARG A 94 1.02 11.86 -11.26
C ARG A 94 2.53 11.55 -11.14
N PRO A 95 3.44 12.52 -11.41
CA PRO A 95 4.89 12.30 -11.42
C PRO A 95 5.49 12.29 -10.00
N HIS A 96 6.59 11.55 -9.85
CA HIS A 96 7.10 10.95 -8.62
C HIS A 96 8.02 11.86 -7.80
N THR A 97 8.04 11.65 -6.47
CA THR A 97 9.15 12.06 -5.59
C THR A 97 9.63 10.84 -4.80
N ASP A 98 10.89 10.44 -5.03
CA ASP A 98 11.53 9.29 -4.38
C ASP A 98 11.67 9.54 -2.87
N THR A 99 10.94 8.80 -2.03
CA THR A 99 11.23 8.74 -0.59
C THR A 99 10.96 7.35 -0.05
N CYS A 100 11.83 6.39 -0.35
CA CYS A 100 11.82 5.09 0.33
C CYS A 100 12.97 4.96 1.34
N VAL A 101 13.13 5.94 2.25
CA VAL A 101 13.91 5.77 3.49
C VAL A 101 13.70 6.95 4.44
N LEU A 102 13.14 6.70 5.61
CA LEU A 102 13.69 7.22 6.86
C LEU A 102 13.98 5.99 7.72
N TYR A 103 15.28 5.70 7.85
CA TYR A 103 15.87 4.71 8.75
C TYR A 103 15.76 3.22 8.37
N THR A 104 16.77 2.78 7.62
CA THR A 104 17.61 1.68 8.12
C THR A 104 17.98 1.97 9.58
N ILE A 105 18.07 0.92 10.41
CA ILE A 105 18.68 0.78 11.76
C ILE A 105 17.64 0.03 12.61
N HIS A 106 17.85 -1.24 12.95
CA HIS A 106 18.87 -1.62 13.92
C HIS A 106 19.65 -2.90 13.58
N GLN A 107 20.98 -2.75 13.70
CA GLN A 107 22.08 -3.72 13.76
C GLN A 107 22.50 -4.33 12.42
#